data_AF-A0A6L8VL39-F1
#
_entry.id   AF-A0A6L8VL39-F1
#
_cell.length_a   1.000
_cell.length_b   1.000
_cell.length_c   1.000
_cell.angle_alpha   90.00
_cell.angle_beta   90.00
_cell.angle_gamma   90.00
#
_symmetry.space_group_name_H-M   'P 1'
#
loop_
_entity.id
_entity.type
_entity.pdbx_description
1 polymer ?
#
loop_
_entity_poly.entity_id
_entity_poly.type
_entity_poly.pdbx_seq_one_letter_code
_entity_poly.pdbx_strand_id
1 'polypeptide(L)'
;MGEYGGAGLFPQVQRIAHRLGLALVAALALIAVGSALLALAGVLPWIGLEASWNGAPLPDAGMWVQTLLAVLALALLFYLPAHGRVARLERSHRSFRIDLADVARAYHAAHAADRAGTFALSAEYDAMRERIEHLRRHPDLGHLEPELLDLAAQMSHASRDLARVYSDEKVARAKTFLQQRQQETEAFRERMAAARQTCDALKTWLQDVEADERHAAEQFRRLEADLREILPALGYDVEDTREANVLPLRPQK
;
A
#
# COMPACT_ATOMS: atom_id res chain seq x y z
N MET A 1 -30.97 -5.21 -11.29
CA MET A 1 -29.69 -4.48 -11.23
C MET A 1 -29.16 -4.55 -9.80
N GLY A 2 -28.65 -5.71 -9.43
CA GLY A 2 -27.98 -5.94 -8.16
C GLY A 2 -26.73 -6.74 -8.48
N GLU A 3 -25.57 -6.26 -8.03
CA GLU A 3 -24.34 -7.04 -7.78
C GLU A 3 -23.23 -6.10 -7.29
N TYR A 4 -23.37 -5.58 -6.07
CA TYR A 4 -22.25 -4.96 -5.32
C TYR A 4 -22.30 -5.36 -3.83
N GLY A 5 -22.75 -6.59 -3.52
CA GLY A 5 -22.88 -7.09 -2.15
C GLY A 5 -21.81 -8.09 -1.70
N GLY A 6 -20.97 -8.62 -2.61
CA GLY A 6 -20.11 -9.78 -2.33
C GLY A 6 -18.67 -9.50 -1.86
N ALA A 7 -18.23 -8.24 -1.81
CA ALA A 7 -16.79 -7.93 -1.69
C ALA A 7 -16.23 -7.94 -0.25
N GLY A 8 -17.08 -8.04 0.78
CA GLY A 8 -16.65 -7.89 2.19
C GLY A 8 -16.34 -9.19 2.94
N LEU A 9 -16.98 -10.31 2.58
CA LEU A 9 -16.96 -11.54 3.38
C LEU A 9 -15.73 -12.41 3.11
N PHE A 10 -15.38 -12.60 1.84
CA PHE A 10 -14.27 -13.45 1.43
C PHE A 10 -12.91 -13.06 2.04
N PRO A 11 -12.47 -11.78 1.99
CA PRO A 11 -11.20 -11.36 2.61
C PRO A 11 -11.25 -11.33 4.14
N GLN A 12 -12.43 -11.32 4.77
CA GLN A 12 -12.56 -11.41 6.23
C GLN A 12 -12.42 -12.85 6.70
N VAL A 13 -13.11 -13.79 6.05
CA VAL A 13 -13.02 -15.23 6.33
C VAL A 13 -11.58 -15.71 6.15
N GLN A 14 -10.91 -15.31 5.07
CA GLN A 14 -9.51 -15.66 4.82
C GLN A 14 -8.56 -15.16 5.93
N ARG A 15 -8.77 -13.94 6.44
CA ARG A 15 -7.94 -13.38 7.53
C ARG A 15 -8.17 -14.11 8.86
N ILE A 16 -9.41 -14.45 9.16
CA ILE A 16 -9.76 -15.20 10.37
C ILE A 16 -9.17 -16.61 10.30
N ALA A 17 -9.33 -17.31 9.17
CA ALA A 17 -8.77 -18.63 8.94
C ALA A 17 -7.23 -18.62 9.06
N HIS A 18 -6.57 -17.63 8.48
CA HIS A 18 -5.11 -17.51 8.57
C HIS A 18 -4.63 -17.26 10.02
N ARG A 19 -5.32 -16.41 10.80
CA ARG A 19 -4.99 -16.18 12.22
C ARG A 19 -5.22 -17.42 13.07
N LEU A 20 -6.31 -18.13 12.85
CA LEU A 20 -6.62 -19.39 13.53
C LEU A 20 -5.55 -20.45 13.23
N GLY A 21 -5.16 -20.59 11.96
CA GLY A 21 -4.08 -21.51 11.56
C GLY A 21 -2.75 -21.16 12.24
N LEU A 22 -2.39 -19.87 12.28
CA LEU A 22 -1.15 -19.42 12.91
C LEU A 22 -1.15 -19.61 14.43
N ALA A 23 -2.30 -19.38 15.09
CA ALA A 23 -2.48 -19.64 16.51
C ALA A 23 -2.38 -21.14 16.82
N LEU A 24 -2.96 -22.01 15.98
CA LEU A 24 -2.87 -23.45 16.12
C LEU A 24 -1.42 -23.95 16.00
N VAL A 25 -0.69 -23.48 14.98
CA VAL A 25 0.72 -23.83 14.78
C VAL A 25 1.57 -23.38 15.98
N ALA A 26 1.37 -22.16 16.48
CA ALA A 26 2.09 -21.67 17.66
C ALA A 26 1.78 -22.49 18.92
N ALA A 27 0.52 -22.88 19.14
CA ALA A 27 0.12 -23.72 20.26
C ALA A 27 0.77 -25.11 20.18
N LEU A 28 0.74 -25.76 19.01
CA LEU A 28 1.39 -27.06 18.79
C LEU A 28 2.90 -26.98 19.02
N ALA A 29 3.55 -25.91 18.55
CA ALA A 29 4.97 -25.70 18.75
C ALA A 29 5.33 -25.54 20.24
N LEU A 30 4.53 -24.77 21.00
CA LEU A 30 4.71 -24.61 22.45
C LEU A 30 4.51 -25.93 23.20
N ILE A 31 3.52 -26.74 22.80
CA ILE A 31 3.29 -28.05 23.40
C ILE A 31 4.49 -28.98 23.12
N ALA A 32 5.00 -29.02 21.88
CA ALA A 32 6.13 -29.86 21.52
C ALA A 32 7.43 -29.46 22.25
N VAL A 33 7.70 -28.16 22.38
CA VAL A 33 8.85 -27.66 23.15
C VAL A 33 8.66 -27.92 24.65
N GLY A 34 7.47 -27.65 25.18
CA GLY A 34 7.14 -27.86 26.59
C GLY A 34 7.24 -29.33 27.00
N SER A 35 6.76 -30.25 26.17
CA SER A 35 6.86 -31.69 26.45
C SER A 35 8.30 -32.18 26.46
N ALA A 36 9.16 -31.68 25.56
CA ALA A 36 10.59 -31.99 25.55
C ALA A 36 11.32 -31.42 26.78
N LEU A 37 10.99 -30.18 27.21
CA LEU A 37 11.58 -29.58 28.41
C LEU A 37 11.14 -30.30 29.69
N LEU A 38 9.87 -30.68 29.80
CA LEU A 38 9.37 -31.44 30.95
C LEU A 38 9.94 -32.86 30.99
N ALA A 39 10.17 -33.48 29.83
CA ALA A 39 10.84 -34.77 29.75
C ALA A 39 12.32 -34.66 30.14
N LEU A 40 13.00 -33.59 29.72
CA LEU A 40 14.36 -33.28 30.13
C LEU A 40 14.48 -33.04 31.65
N ALA A 41 13.47 -32.39 32.25
CA ALA A 41 13.41 -32.17 33.70
C ALA A 41 13.00 -33.43 34.50
N GLY A 42 12.73 -34.56 33.83
CA GLY A 42 12.32 -35.81 34.47
C GLY A 42 10.88 -35.82 34.99
N VAL A 43 10.06 -34.82 34.61
CA VAL A 43 8.65 -34.72 35.04
C VAL A 43 7.75 -35.61 34.19
N LEU A 44 8.03 -35.69 32.88
CA LEU A 44 7.33 -36.55 31.92
C LEU A 44 8.28 -37.62 31.37
N PRO A 45 7.79 -38.84 31.07
CA PRO A 45 8.59 -39.81 30.31
C PRO A 45 8.78 -39.33 28.87
N TRP A 46 9.92 -39.71 28.28
CA TRP A 46 10.15 -39.57 26.84
C TRP A 46 9.15 -40.42 26.04
N ILE A 47 8.84 -40.00 24.82
CA ILE A 47 8.01 -40.79 23.91
C ILE A 47 8.71 -42.13 23.64
N GLY A 48 8.01 -43.24 23.83
CA GLY A 48 8.50 -44.58 23.47
C GLY A 48 8.35 -44.80 21.98
N LEU A 49 9.47 -45.02 21.28
CA LEU A 49 9.47 -45.25 19.84
C LEU A 49 10.48 -46.35 19.51
N GLU A 50 9.99 -47.46 18.95
CA GLU A 50 10.82 -48.57 18.50
C GLU A 50 11.27 -48.30 17.07
N ALA A 51 12.54 -47.95 16.89
CA ALA A 51 13.15 -47.77 15.58
C ALA A 51 14.33 -48.72 15.42
N SER A 52 14.58 -49.17 14.19
CA SER A 52 15.78 -49.93 13.83
C SER A 52 16.43 -49.31 12.60
N TRP A 53 17.76 -49.37 12.53
CA TRP A 53 18.54 -48.93 11.38
C TRP A 53 19.36 -50.11 10.87
N ASN A 54 19.09 -50.55 9.64
CA ASN A 54 19.76 -51.70 9.04
C ASN A 54 19.69 -52.98 9.91
N GLY A 55 18.54 -53.23 10.55
CA GLY A 55 18.31 -54.39 11.41
C GLY A 55 18.87 -54.27 12.83
N ALA A 56 19.64 -53.23 13.16
CA ALA A 56 20.06 -52.96 14.53
C ALA A 56 19.03 -52.06 15.25
N PRO A 57 18.61 -52.38 16.48
CA PRO A 57 17.72 -51.52 17.24
C PRO A 57 18.42 -50.19 17.57
N LEU A 58 17.70 -49.08 17.39
CA LEU A 58 18.19 -47.75 17.71
C LEU A 58 17.75 -47.38 19.14
N PRO A 59 18.66 -47.35 20.12
CA PRO A 59 18.31 -46.97 21.47
C PRO A 59 17.86 -45.51 21.52
N ASP A 60 16.92 -45.21 22.41
CA ASP A 60 16.42 -43.86 22.69
C ASP A 60 15.88 -43.12 21.46
N ALA A 61 15.43 -43.84 20.43
CA ALA A 61 14.93 -43.25 19.20
C ALA A 61 13.83 -42.20 19.44
N GLY A 62 12.95 -42.44 20.41
CA GLY A 62 11.91 -41.50 20.78
C GLY A 62 12.44 -40.20 21.40
N MET A 63 13.53 -40.25 22.18
CA MET A 63 14.21 -39.05 22.70
C MET A 63 14.80 -38.23 21.54
N TRP A 64 15.48 -38.88 20.59
CA TRP A 64 16.03 -38.20 19.41
C TRP A 64 14.94 -37.54 18.55
N VAL A 65 13.83 -38.23 18.31
CA VAL A 65 12.71 -37.69 17.52
C VAL A 65 12.02 -36.53 18.26
N GLN A 66 11.75 -36.68 19.56
CA GLN A 66 11.09 -35.66 20.37
C GLN A 66 11.95 -34.39 20.48
N THR A 67 13.26 -34.53 20.68
CA THR A 67 14.19 -33.40 20.73
C THR A 67 14.34 -32.71 19.38
N LEU A 68 14.45 -33.46 18.28
CA LEU A 68 14.48 -32.90 16.92
C LEU A 68 13.20 -32.12 16.61
N LEU A 69 12.03 -32.68 16.94
CA LEU A 69 10.73 -32.03 16.74
C LEU A 69 10.62 -30.74 17.57
N ALA A 70 11.10 -30.74 18.81
CA ALA A 70 11.12 -29.56 19.66
C ALA A 70 12.04 -28.46 19.11
N VAL A 71 13.23 -28.80 18.61
CA VAL A 71 14.15 -27.84 17.98
C VAL A 71 13.53 -27.24 16.71
N LEU A 72 12.89 -28.07 15.87
CA LEU A 72 12.19 -27.61 14.67
C LEU A 72 11.03 -26.67 15.02
N ALA A 73 10.21 -27.05 16.01
CA ALA A 73 9.11 -26.24 16.51
C ALA A 73 9.58 -24.89 17.07
N LEU A 74 10.70 -24.88 17.79
CA LEU A 74 11.31 -23.67 18.32
C LEU A 74 11.79 -22.75 17.18
N ALA A 75 12.47 -23.30 16.17
CA ALA A 75 12.89 -22.54 14.99
C ALA A 75 11.68 -21.92 14.24
N LEU A 76 10.59 -22.68 14.10
CA LEU A 76 9.35 -22.20 13.50
C LEU A 76 8.74 -21.04 14.31
N LEU A 77 8.77 -21.12 15.64
CA LEU A 77 8.29 -20.07 16.54
C LEU A 77 9.08 -18.76 16.38
N PHE A 78 10.40 -18.83 16.15
CA PHE A 78 11.24 -17.67 15.85
C PHE A 78 11.00 -17.10 14.44
N TYR A 79 10.59 -17.94 13.49
CA TYR A 79 10.33 -17.54 12.10
C TYR A 79 8.99 -16.82 11.91
N LEU A 80 7.93 -17.25 12.60
CA LEU A 80 6.59 -16.63 12.55
C LEU A 80 6.57 -15.09 12.75
N PRO A 81 7.21 -14.52 13.80
CA PRO A 81 7.19 -13.07 14.02
C PRO A 81 7.97 -12.28 12.96
N ALA A 82 8.98 -12.89 12.32
CA ALA A 82 9.74 -12.25 11.25
C ALA A 82 8.86 -11.96 10.02
N HIS A 83 8.00 -12.91 9.63
CA HIS A 83 7.03 -12.73 8.54
C HIS A 83 5.93 -11.72 8.88
N GLY A 84 5.44 -11.74 10.13
CA GLY A 84 4.43 -10.77 10.57
C GLY A 84 4.93 -9.32 10.51
N ARG A 85 6.21 -9.09 10.81
CA ARG A 85 6.85 -7.78 10.70
C ARG A 85 6.96 -7.30 9.25
N VAL A 86 7.40 -8.17 8.34
CA VAL A 86 7.53 -7.85 6.90
C VAL A 86 6.16 -7.59 6.27
N ALA A 87 5.17 -8.46 6.53
CA ALA A 87 3.81 -8.29 6.03
C ALA A 87 3.09 -7.05 6.60
N ARG A 88 3.48 -6.58 7.79
CA ARG A 88 3.02 -5.29 8.34
C ARG A 88 3.67 -4.12 7.62
N LEU A 89 4.95 -4.23 7.28
CA LEU A 89 5.68 -3.20 6.52
C LEU A 89 5.08 -3.00 5.13
N GLU A 90 4.79 -4.10 4.41
CA GLU A 90 4.15 -4.05 3.09
C GLU A 90 2.74 -3.44 3.14
N ARG A 91 1.95 -3.80 4.16
CA ARG A 91 0.63 -3.19 4.37
C ARG A 91 0.72 -1.71 4.72
N SER A 92 1.69 -1.32 5.54
CA SER A 92 1.96 0.10 5.87
C SER A 92 2.39 0.89 4.64
N HIS A 93 3.18 0.30 3.74
CA HIS A 93 3.61 0.93 2.50
C HIS A 93 2.46 1.06 1.49
N ARG A 94 1.52 0.10 1.48
CA ARG A 94 0.29 0.15 0.68
C ARG A 94 -0.75 1.12 1.24
N SER A 95 -0.83 1.29 2.57
CA SER A 95 -1.75 2.23 3.24
C SER A 95 -1.25 3.68 3.24
N PHE A 96 0.01 3.94 2.88
CA PHE A 96 0.55 5.31 2.80
C PHE A 96 0.12 6.07 1.54
N ARG A 97 -0.60 5.42 0.62
CA ARG A 97 -1.39 6.15 -0.37
C ARG A 97 -2.65 6.66 0.33
N ILE A 98 -2.56 7.88 0.85
CA ILE A 98 -3.68 8.73 1.23
C ILE A 98 -4.85 8.44 0.29
N ASP A 99 -5.94 7.87 0.82
CA ASP A 99 -7.14 7.62 0.05
C ASP A 99 -7.81 8.96 -0.23
N LEU A 100 -8.21 9.19 -1.48
CA LEU A 100 -8.84 10.44 -1.91
C LEU A 100 -10.12 10.71 -1.09
N ALA A 101 -10.77 9.65 -0.61
CA ALA A 101 -11.91 9.73 0.29
C ALA A 101 -11.58 10.38 1.65
N ASP A 102 -10.41 10.11 2.23
CA ASP A 102 -10.02 10.69 3.52
C ASP A 102 -9.61 12.16 3.39
N VAL A 103 -8.97 12.52 2.27
CA VAL A 103 -8.70 13.92 1.92
C VAL A 103 -10.02 14.68 1.70
N ALA A 104 -10.95 14.09 0.95
CA ALA A 104 -12.26 14.69 0.72
C ALA A 104 -13.04 14.87 2.04
N ARG A 105 -12.99 13.88 2.94
CA ARG A 105 -13.67 13.94 4.24
C ARG A 105 -13.07 15.02 5.15
N ALA A 106 -11.75 15.09 5.23
CA ALA A 106 -11.05 16.14 5.99
C ALA A 106 -11.30 17.53 5.40
N TYR A 107 -11.28 17.66 4.07
CA TYR A 107 -11.60 18.90 3.35
C TYR A 107 -13.04 19.36 3.62
N HIS A 108 -14.01 18.43 3.57
CA HIS A 108 -15.41 18.73 3.90
C HIS A 108 -15.62 19.13 5.35
N ALA A 109 -14.94 18.48 6.30
CA ALA A 109 -15.03 18.83 7.72
C ALA A 109 -14.47 20.23 8.00
N ALA A 110 -13.32 20.58 7.40
CA ALA A 110 -12.73 21.91 7.51
C ALA A 110 -13.65 22.99 6.91
N HIS A 111 -14.22 22.74 5.72
CA HIS A 111 -15.14 23.69 5.06
C HIS A 111 -16.53 23.78 5.68
N ALA A 112 -16.98 22.75 6.39
CA ALA A 112 -18.23 22.83 7.16
C ALA A 112 -18.04 23.76 8.38
N ALA A 113 -16.92 23.65 9.08
CA ALA A 113 -16.58 24.52 10.21
C ALA A 113 -16.39 25.99 9.77
N ASP A 114 -15.70 26.23 8.66
CA ASP A 114 -15.44 27.59 8.14
C ASP A 114 -16.71 28.30 7.66
N ARG A 115 -17.63 27.55 7.01
CA ARG A 115 -18.93 28.09 6.60
C ARG A 115 -19.85 28.36 7.78
N ALA A 116 -19.83 27.52 8.81
CA ALA A 116 -20.61 27.76 10.03
C ALA A 116 -20.18 29.07 10.74
N GLY A 117 -18.87 29.36 10.79
CA GLY A 117 -18.35 30.59 11.40
C GLY A 117 -18.65 31.86 10.60
N THR A 118 -18.56 31.80 9.27
CA THR A 118 -18.73 32.99 8.40
C THR A 118 -20.18 33.49 8.33
N PHE A 119 -21.19 32.58 8.38
CA PHE A 119 -22.60 32.98 8.39
C PHE A 119 -23.13 33.36 9.79
N ALA A 120 -22.47 32.91 10.86
CA ALA A 120 -22.80 33.33 12.22
C ALA A 120 -22.50 34.83 12.43
N LEU A 121 -21.40 35.33 11.85
CA LEU A 121 -20.98 36.74 11.95
C LEU A 121 -22.03 37.75 11.41
N SER A 122 -22.73 37.44 10.32
CA SER A 122 -23.77 38.32 9.78
C SER A 122 -25.05 38.31 10.63
N ALA A 123 -25.46 37.14 11.15
CA ALA A 123 -26.65 37.04 12.00
C ALA A 123 -26.43 37.70 13.37
N GLU A 124 -25.22 37.57 13.93
CA GLU A 124 -24.81 38.25 15.17
C GLU A 124 -24.73 39.77 14.97
N TYR A 125 -24.34 40.24 13.78
CA TYR A 125 -24.31 41.67 13.46
C TYR A 125 -25.71 42.30 13.42
N ASP A 126 -26.68 41.64 12.79
CA ASP A 126 -28.07 42.13 12.75
C ASP A 126 -28.71 42.13 14.15
N ALA A 127 -28.47 41.07 14.95
CA ALA A 127 -28.91 40.99 16.34
C ALA A 127 -28.26 42.09 17.22
N MET A 128 -26.99 42.40 16.99
CA MET A 128 -26.29 43.49 17.68
C MET A 128 -26.82 44.87 17.25
N ARG A 129 -27.12 45.07 15.96
CA ARG A 129 -27.70 46.31 15.43
C ARG A 129 -29.08 46.58 16.04
N GLU A 130 -29.91 45.55 16.14
CA GLU A 130 -31.22 45.64 16.79
C GLU A 130 -31.07 46.02 18.28
N ARG A 131 -30.08 45.45 18.97
CA ARG A 131 -29.78 45.76 20.37
C ARG A 131 -29.26 47.20 20.56
N ILE A 132 -28.39 47.69 19.67
CA ILE A 132 -27.90 49.07 19.68
C ILE A 132 -29.04 50.06 19.47
N GLU A 133 -29.92 49.78 18.51
CA GLU A 133 -31.08 50.61 18.21
C GLU A 133 -32.13 50.56 19.35
N HIS A 134 -32.25 49.43 20.05
CA HIS A 134 -33.04 49.31 21.27
C HIS A 134 -32.46 50.14 22.43
N LEU A 135 -31.14 50.09 22.65
CA LEU A 135 -30.45 50.87 23.69
C LEU A 135 -30.52 52.38 23.42
N ARG A 136 -30.45 52.78 22.15
CA ARG A 136 -30.58 54.18 21.71
C ARG A 136 -31.97 54.77 21.99
N ARG A 137 -33.02 53.95 21.99
CA ARG A 137 -34.40 54.37 22.30
C ARG A 137 -34.72 54.32 23.80
N HIS A 138 -33.76 53.92 24.65
CA HIS A 138 -33.95 53.80 26.09
C HIS A 138 -33.72 55.15 26.79
N PRO A 139 -34.67 55.63 27.62
CA PRO A 139 -34.67 56.99 28.17
C PRO A 139 -33.45 57.35 29.04
N ASP A 140 -32.82 56.37 29.68
CA ASP A 140 -31.68 56.59 30.61
C ASP A 140 -30.28 56.43 29.97
N LEU A 141 -30.20 55.96 28.72
CA LEU A 141 -28.94 55.55 28.08
C LEU A 141 -28.50 56.48 26.93
N GLY A 142 -29.22 57.58 26.70
CA GLY A 142 -28.95 58.53 25.62
C GLY A 142 -27.58 59.24 25.67
N HIS A 143 -26.85 59.15 26.79
CA HIS A 143 -25.53 59.75 26.95
C HIS A 143 -24.37 58.88 26.37
N LEU A 144 -24.65 57.64 25.97
CA LEU A 144 -23.67 56.69 25.39
C LEU A 144 -23.47 56.85 23.87
N GLU A 145 -23.99 57.92 23.29
CA GLU A 145 -24.01 58.18 21.84
C GLU A 145 -22.61 58.12 21.17
N PRO A 146 -21.52 58.64 21.76
CA PRO A 146 -20.19 58.56 21.15
C PRO A 146 -19.62 57.14 21.08
N GLU A 147 -19.80 56.33 22.12
CA GLU A 147 -19.28 54.95 22.17
C GLU A 147 -20.05 54.00 21.24
N LEU A 148 -21.36 54.21 21.09
CA LEU A 148 -22.19 53.47 20.13
C LEU A 148 -21.83 53.80 18.68
N LEU A 149 -21.48 55.06 18.40
CA LEU A 149 -21.02 55.49 17.07
C LEU A 149 -19.62 54.94 16.74
N ASP A 150 -18.70 54.89 17.71
CA ASP A 150 -17.39 54.29 17.53
C ASP A 150 -17.47 52.78 17.30
N LEU A 151 -18.33 52.06 18.04
CA LEU A 151 -18.54 50.63 17.81
C LEU A 151 -19.17 50.37 16.44
N ALA A 152 -20.16 51.17 16.03
CA ALA A 152 -20.75 51.08 14.70
C ALA A 152 -19.74 51.37 13.58
N ALA A 153 -18.83 52.34 13.78
CA ALA A 153 -17.77 52.66 12.83
C ALA A 153 -16.73 51.53 12.72
N GLN A 154 -16.29 50.96 13.85
CA GLN A 154 -15.37 49.82 13.87
C GLN A 154 -15.97 48.58 13.18
N MET A 155 -17.25 48.30 13.42
CA MET A 155 -17.94 47.18 12.76
C MET A 155 -18.23 47.44 11.29
N SER A 156 -18.55 48.67 10.89
CA SER A 156 -18.68 49.03 9.48
C SER A 156 -17.38 48.83 8.71
N HIS A 157 -16.24 49.14 9.33
CA HIS A 157 -14.92 48.85 8.77
C HIS A 157 -14.67 47.35 8.63
N ALA A 158 -14.92 46.57 9.69
CA ALA A 158 -14.74 45.11 9.64
C ALA A 158 -15.65 44.43 8.60
N SER A 159 -16.92 44.82 8.49
CA SER A 159 -17.84 44.31 7.48
C SER A 159 -17.42 44.69 6.06
N ARG A 160 -16.86 45.90 5.87
CA ARG A 160 -16.36 46.34 4.57
C ARG A 160 -15.10 45.58 4.15
N ASP A 161 -14.21 45.29 5.11
CA ASP A 161 -13.03 44.47 4.85
C ASP A 161 -13.40 43.03 4.53
N LEU A 162 -14.36 42.44 5.25
CA LEU A 162 -14.91 41.11 4.94
C LEU A 162 -15.58 41.09 3.56
N ALA A 163 -16.44 42.06 3.22
CA ALA A 163 -17.07 42.15 1.91
C ALA A 163 -16.05 42.36 0.77
N ARG A 164 -14.93 43.03 1.04
CA ARG A 164 -13.83 43.21 0.07
C ARG A 164 -13.01 41.93 -0.09
N VAL A 165 -12.79 41.15 0.97
CA VAL A 165 -12.08 39.87 0.92
C VAL A 165 -12.94 38.79 0.26
N TYR A 166 -14.21 38.69 0.67
CA TYR A 166 -15.20 37.72 0.20
C TYR A 166 -16.17 38.31 -0.81
N SER A 167 -15.70 39.18 -1.71
CA SER A 167 -16.57 39.66 -2.78
C SER A 167 -17.01 38.49 -3.66
N ASP A 168 -18.26 38.48 -4.09
CA ASP A 168 -18.82 37.41 -4.93
C ASP A 168 -17.97 37.17 -6.18
N GLU A 169 -17.39 38.23 -6.73
CA GLU A 169 -16.45 38.18 -7.86
C GLU A 169 -15.17 37.37 -7.53
N LYS A 170 -14.57 37.55 -6.34
CA LYS A 170 -13.40 36.79 -5.90
C LYS A 170 -13.74 35.32 -5.68
N VAL A 171 -14.90 35.06 -5.07
CA VAL A 171 -15.39 33.69 -4.84
C VAL A 171 -15.68 32.99 -6.16
N ALA A 172 -16.32 33.68 -7.11
CA ALA A 172 -16.58 33.15 -8.45
C ALA A 172 -15.28 32.81 -9.18
N ARG A 173 -14.28 33.71 -9.18
CA ARG A 173 -12.95 33.43 -9.76
C ARG A 173 -12.27 32.23 -9.10
N ALA A 174 -12.31 32.12 -7.78
CA ALA A 174 -11.72 30.98 -7.07
C ALA A 174 -12.39 29.66 -7.47
N LYS A 175 -13.73 29.64 -7.62
CA LYS A 175 -14.47 28.48 -8.11
C LYS A 175 -14.06 28.09 -9.53
N THR A 176 -13.98 29.06 -10.44
CA THR A 176 -13.54 28.81 -11.82
C THR A 176 -12.12 28.25 -11.87
N PHE A 177 -11.19 28.80 -11.07
CA PHE A 177 -9.83 28.28 -10.98
C PHE A 177 -9.80 26.83 -10.48
N LEU A 178 -10.58 26.50 -9.44
CA LEU A 178 -10.67 25.14 -8.91
C LEU A 178 -11.28 24.17 -9.93
N GLN A 179 -12.30 24.58 -10.68
CA GLN A 179 -12.87 23.78 -11.76
C GLN A 179 -11.85 23.51 -12.86
N GLN A 180 -11.10 24.52 -13.29
CA GLN A 180 -10.02 24.36 -14.27
C GLN A 180 -8.94 23.39 -13.75
N ARG A 181 -8.53 23.53 -12.49
CA ARG A 181 -7.54 22.63 -11.88
C ARG A 181 -8.04 21.18 -11.76
N GLN A 182 -9.34 20.97 -11.53
CA GLN A 182 -9.94 19.64 -11.55
C GLN A 182 -9.86 19.03 -12.95
N GLN A 183 -10.26 19.77 -13.99
CA GLN A 183 -10.17 19.32 -15.38
C GLN A 183 -8.72 19.01 -15.79
N GLU A 184 -7.75 19.85 -15.39
CA GLU A 184 -6.33 19.60 -15.64
C GLU A 184 -5.84 18.31 -14.95
N THR A 185 -6.31 18.04 -13.73
CA THR A 185 -5.94 16.84 -12.97
C THR A 185 -6.53 15.58 -13.59
N GLU A 186 -7.77 15.65 -14.08
CA GLU A 186 -8.42 14.55 -14.81
C GLU A 186 -7.67 14.23 -16.11
N ALA A 187 -7.37 15.24 -16.93
CA ALA A 187 -6.59 15.07 -18.15
C ALA A 187 -5.16 14.54 -17.88
N PHE A 188 -4.56 14.90 -16.74
CA PHE A 188 -3.28 14.34 -16.33
C PHE A 188 -3.41 12.86 -15.92
N ARG A 189 -4.47 12.51 -15.19
CA ARG A 189 -4.75 11.13 -14.77
C ARG A 189 -4.97 10.20 -15.96
N GLU A 190 -5.69 10.66 -16.98
CA GLU A 190 -5.88 9.92 -18.23
C GLU A 190 -4.55 9.66 -18.95
N ARG A 191 -3.70 10.69 -19.08
CA ARG A 191 -2.36 10.54 -19.67
C ARG A 191 -1.49 9.55 -18.91
N MET A 192 -1.52 9.58 -17.57
CA MET A 192 -0.79 8.62 -16.74
C MET A 192 -1.31 7.18 -16.89
N ALA A 193 -2.61 6.99 -17.08
CA ALA A 193 -3.19 5.68 -17.33
C ALA A 193 -2.72 5.13 -18.69
N ALA A 194 -2.76 5.95 -19.75
CA ALA A 194 -2.26 5.57 -21.06
C ALA A 194 -0.76 5.21 -21.03
N ALA A 195 0.07 6.05 -20.39
CA ALA A 195 1.50 5.78 -20.25
C ALA A 195 1.78 4.47 -19.50
N ARG A 196 1.00 4.15 -18.47
CA ARG A 196 1.12 2.88 -17.74
C ARG A 196 0.78 1.69 -18.62
N GLN A 197 -0.30 1.77 -19.39
CA GLN A 197 -0.68 0.72 -20.33
C GLN A 197 0.43 0.48 -21.37
N THR A 198 1.05 1.55 -21.89
CA THR A 198 2.20 1.44 -22.80
C THR A 198 3.40 0.77 -22.13
N CYS A 199 3.74 1.16 -20.89
CA CYS A 199 4.83 0.51 -20.16
C CYS A 199 4.59 -0.97 -19.90
N ASP A 200 3.35 -1.36 -19.59
CA ASP A 200 3.00 -2.76 -19.36
C ASP A 200 3.07 -3.56 -20.68
N ALA A 201 2.60 -3.00 -21.80
CA ALA A 201 2.76 -3.60 -23.12
C ALA A 201 4.25 -3.77 -23.52
N LEU A 202 5.10 -2.77 -23.27
CA LEU A 202 6.54 -2.85 -23.55
C LEU A 202 7.22 -3.95 -22.73
N LYS A 203 6.81 -4.16 -21.48
CA LYS A 203 7.33 -5.26 -20.64
C LYS A 203 6.95 -6.62 -21.19
N THR A 204 5.70 -6.79 -21.63
CA THR A 204 5.26 -8.03 -22.27
C THR A 204 6.06 -8.30 -23.53
N TRP A 205 6.22 -7.30 -24.41
CA TRP A 205 7.03 -7.45 -25.63
C TRP A 205 8.49 -7.81 -25.35
N LEU A 206 9.08 -7.24 -24.30
CA LEU A 206 10.44 -7.62 -23.89
C LEU A 206 10.52 -9.10 -23.49
N GLN A 207 9.55 -9.58 -22.72
CA GLN A 207 9.49 -10.99 -22.30
C GLN A 207 9.29 -11.93 -23.49
N ASP A 208 8.46 -11.54 -24.45
CA ASP A 208 8.22 -12.31 -25.68
C ASP A 208 9.51 -12.39 -26.51
N VAL A 209 10.21 -11.26 -26.71
CA VAL A 209 11.49 -11.24 -27.43
C VAL A 209 12.54 -12.09 -26.72
N GLU A 210 12.66 -12.01 -25.39
CA GLU A 210 13.60 -12.85 -24.63
C GLU A 210 13.25 -14.35 -24.72
N ALA A 211 11.96 -14.71 -24.86
CA ALA A 211 11.54 -16.09 -25.07
C ALA A 211 11.89 -16.56 -26.49
N ASP A 212 11.65 -15.72 -27.49
CA ASP A 212 11.98 -15.99 -28.89
C ASP A 212 13.49 -16.12 -29.11
N GLU A 213 14.30 -15.27 -28.49
CA GLU A 213 15.77 -15.35 -28.54
C GLU A 213 16.29 -16.65 -27.93
N ARG A 214 15.70 -17.09 -26.79
CA ARG A 214 16.04 -18.38 -26.19
C ARG A 214 15.69 -19.54 -27.12
N HIS A 215 14.51 -19.49 -27.75
CA HIS A 215 14.10 -20.51 -28.71
C HIS A 215 15.03 -20.55 -29.93
N ALA A 216 15.38 -19.40 -30.50
CA ALA A 216 16.30 -19.29 -31.63
C ALA A 216 17.70 -19.82 -31.27
N ALA A 217 18.21 -19.53 -30.08
CA ALA A 217 19.49 -20.05 -29.60
C ALA A 217 19.48 -21.58 -29.46
N GLU A 218 18.38 -22.16 -28.99
CA GLU A 218 18.22 -23.62 -28.93
C GLU A 218 18.15 -24.25 -30.32
N GLN A 219 17.40 -23.64 -31.26
CA GLN A 219 17.34 -24.12 -32.64
C GLN A 219 18.72 -24.08 -33.31
N PHE A 220 19.49 -23.01 -33.11
CA PHE A 220 20.84 -22.90 -33.63
C PHE A 220 21.77 -23.99 -33.08
N ARG A 221 21.72 -24.25 -31.77
CA ARG A 221 22.52 -25.34 -31.16
C ARG A 221 22.14 -26.72 -31.70
N ARG A 222 20.85 -26.97 -31.95
CA ARG A 222 20.40 -28.22 -32.57
C ARG A 222 20.90 -28.33 -34.00
N LEU A 223 20.78 -27.26 -34.79
CA LEU A 223 21.29 -27.23 -36.16
C LEU A 223 22.81 -27.45 -36.20
N GLU A 224 23.57 -26.86 -35.28
CA GLU A 224 25.01 -27.08 -35.15
C GLU A 224 25.33 -28.54 -34.79
N ALA A 225 24.57 -29.13 -33.87
CA ALA A 225 24.72 -30.54 -33.52
C ALA A 225 24.41 -31.47 -34.72
N ASP A 226 23.30 -31.23 -35.42
CA ASP A 226 22.89 -31.99 -36.60
C ASP A 226 23.95 -31.86 -37.72
N LEU A 227 24.49 -30.65 -37.92
CA LEU A 227 25.54 -30.41 -38.90
C LEU A 227 26.84 -31.13 -38.51
N ARG A 228 27.22 -31.11 -37.23
CA ARG A 228 28.41 -31.82 -36.72
C ARG A 228 28.27 -33.34 -36.85
N GLU A 229 27.05 -33.87 -36.81
CA GLU A 229 26.77 -35.28 -37.07
C GLU A 229 26.93 -35.65 -38.56
N ILE A 230 26.47 -34.78 -39.47
CA ILE A 230 26.45 -35.07 -40.92
C ILE A 230 27.79 -34.78 -41.61
N LEU A 231 28.53 -33.74 -41.18
CA LEU A 231 29.78 -33.32 -41.84
C LEU A 231 30.84 -34.43 -41.96
N PRO A 232 31.09 -35.27 -40.94
CA PRO A 232 32.03 -36.38 -41.05
C PRO A 232 31.65 -37.39 -42.14
N ALA A 233 30.35 -37.65 -42.34
CA ALA A 233 29.88 -38.56 -43.39
C ALA A 233 30.12 -38.02 -44.81
N LEU A 234 30.28 -36.70 -44.94
CA LEU A 234 30.61 -36.02 -46.20
C LEU A 234 32.12 -35.84 -46.40
N GLY A 235 32.96 -36.30 -45.47
CA GLY A 235 34.42 -36.19 -45.53
C GLY A 235 34.98 -34.84 -45.08
N TYR A 236 34.18 -34.03 -44.37
CA TYR A 236 34.63 -32.77 -43.75
C TYR A 236 34.85 -32.99 -42.25
N ASP A 237 36.04 -32.66 -41.73
CA ASP A 237 36.34 -32.74 -40.30
C ASP A 237 36.07 -31.38 -39.64
N VAL A 238 35.31 -31.39 -38.54
CA VAL A 238 34.97 -30.17 -37.80
C VAL A 238 36.04 -29.94 -36.74
N GLU A 239 37.18 -29.38 -37.15
CA GLU A 239 38.17 -28.89 -36.18
C GLU A 239 37.54 -27.79 -35.33
N ASP A 240 37.55 -27.96 -34.01
CA ASP A 240 37.02 -27.04 -33.00
C ASP A 240 37.87 -25.75 -33.02
N THR A 241 37.63 -24.89 -34.03
CA THR A 241 38.37 -23.64 -34.21
C THR A 241 37.85 -22.62 -33.20
N ARG A 242 38.13 -22.84 -31.91
CA ARG A 242 37.96 -21.86 -30.83
C ARG A 242 39.03 -20.76 -30.88
N GLU A 243 39.48 -20.36 -32.06
CA GLU A 243 40.35 -19.21 -32.25
C GLU A 243 39.56 -18.06 -32.89
N ALA A 244 39.08 -17.17 -32.01
CA ALA A 244 39.10 -15.72 -32.18
C ALA A 244 38.79 -15.17 -33.58
N ASN A 245 37.60 -15.40 -34.13
CA ASN A 245 37.09 -14.61 -35.25
C ASN A 245 36.32 -13.39 -34.73
N VAL A 246 37.00 -12.53 -33.97
CA VAL A 246 36.48 -11.21 -33.57
C VAL A 246 36.88 -10.23 -34.67
N LEU A 247 35.97 -9.98 -35.62
CA LEU A 247 36.09 -8.87 -36.57
C LEU A 247 35.78 -7.55 -35.82
N PRO A 248 36.75 -6.64 -35.61
CA PRO A 248 36.45 -5.35 -35.03
C PRO A 248 35.62 -4.53 -36.02
N LEU A 249 34.38 -4.24 -35.66
CA LEU A 249 33.57 -3.28 -36.41
C LEU A 249 34.24 -1.90 -36.30
N ARG A 250 34.72 -1.38 -37.43
CA ARG A 250 35.25 -0.03 -37.55
C ARG A 250 34.14 0.97 -37.16
N PRO A 251 34.38 1.92 -36.25
CA PRO A 251 33.40 2.98 -35.99
C PRO A 251 33.28 3.86 -37.24
N GLN A 252 32.08 3.95 -37.82
CA GLN A 252 31.77 4.97 -38.83
C GLN A 252 31.77 6.35 -38.15
N LYS A 253 32.51 7.28 -38.76
CA LYS A 253 32.40 8.73 -38.49
C LYS A 253 31.13 9.28 -39.12
#